data_AF-A0A8H6A5Q1-F1
#
_entry.id   AF-A0A8H6A5Q1-F1
#
_cell.length_a   1.000
_cell.length_b   1.000
_cell.length_c   1.000
_cell.angle_alpha   90.00
_cell.angle_beta   90.00
_cell.angle_gamma   90.00
#
_symmetry.space_group_name_H-M   'P 1'
#
loop_
_entity.id
_entity.type
_entity.pdbx_description
1 polymer ?
#
loop_
_entity_poly.entity_id
_entity_poly.type
_entity_poly.pdbx_seq_one_letter_code
_entity_poly.pdbx_strand_id
1 'polypeptide(L)'
;MGGRFHRANDKQHRRYCPVFRVSPNELSFASVASWKDIYGHLASGQLPLIKSQFYEIYGAGFGSLCIGSERDPDRHTQMKKSLSPAFSPRSLKDQEVIVSQCVDRFVSRVGEPEPNAEGLNMTKWTKWWHSISSEN
;
A
#
# COMPACT_ATOMS: atom_id res chain seq x y z
N MET A 1 6.33 9.14 17.90
CA MET A 1 6.95 9.89 16.77
C MET A 1 5.94 10.87 16.19
N GLY A 2 6.28 12.15 16.00
CA GLY A 2 5.33 13.18 15.54
C GLY A 2 4.97 13.16 14.04
N GLY A 3 4.91 11.98 13.41
CA GLY A 3 4.50 11.82 12.00
C GLY A 3 5.46 12.38 10.93
N ARG A 4 6.62 12.92 11.32
CA ARG A 4 7.56 13.63 10.42
C ARG A 4 8.80 12.82 10.02
N PHE A 5 8.79 11.51 10.22
CA PHE A 5 9.95 10.63 9.94
C PHE A 5 10.42 10.72 8.48
N HIS A 6 9.49 10.76 7.52
CA HIS A 6 9.80 10.89 6.09
C HIS A 6 10.65 12.14 5.77
N ARG A 7 10.43 13.27 6.47
CA ARG A 7 11.21 14.51 6.28
C ARG A 7 12.63 14.38 6.81
N ALA A 8 12.81 13.67 7.93
CA ALA A 8 14.13 13.40 8.47
C ALA A 8 14.94 12.53 7.49
N ASN A 9 14.32 11.48 6.93
CA ASN A 9 14.97 10.63 5.94
C ASN A 9 15.32 11.39 4.65
N ASP A 10 14.42 12.21 4.12
CA ASP A 10 14.70 13.05 2.94
C ASP A 10 15.92 13.95 3.19
N LYS A 11 15.98 14.63 4.35
CA LYS A 11 17.12 15.48 4.71
C LYS A 11 18.44 14.71 4.76
N GLN A 12 18.43 13.47 5.26
CA GLN A 12 19.64 12.63 5.29
C GLN A 12 20.05 12.16 3.90
N HIS A 13 19.09 11.75 3.06
CA HIS A 13 19.37 11.37 1.67
C HIS A 13 19.95 12.53 0.86
N ARG A 14 19.48 13.77 1.07
CA ARG A 14 20.12 14.96 0.45
C ARG A 14 21.58 15.17 0.84
N ARG A 15 22.00 14.67 2.02
CA ARG A 15 23.37 14.81 2.52
C ARG A 15 24.26 13.63 2.17
N TYR A 16 23.73 12.41 2.16
CA TYR A 16 24.51 11.17 2.14
C TYR A 16 24.18 10.21 0.99
N CYS A 17 23.31 10.59 0.03
CA CYS A 17 22.91 9.77 -1.12
C CYS A 17 24.04 8.87 -1.66
N PRO A 18 23.79 7.57 -1.99
CA PRO A 18 22.49 6.91 -2.21
C PRO A 18 21.96 6.02 -1.08
N VAL A 19 22.76 5.80 -0.03
CA VAL A 19 22.43 4.92 1.09
C VAL A 19 22.99 5.48 2.38
N PHE A 20 22.21 5.42 3.47
CA PHE A 20 22.72 5.74 4.80
C PHE A 20 22.12 4.82 5.86
N ARG A 21 22.79 4.72 7.00
CA ARG A 21 22.36 3.90 8.13
C ARG A 21 21.41 4.70 9.03
N VAL A 22 20.18 4.21 9.19
CA VAL A 22 19.14 4.83 10.05
C VAL A 22 19.22 4.31 11.48
N SER A 23 19.56 3.03 11.64
CA SER A 23 19.75 2.36 12.94
C SER A 23 20.86 1.30 12.82
N PRO A 24 21.36 0.72 13.92
CA PRO A 24 22.45 -0.26 13.87
C PRO A 24 22.23 -1.37 12.83
N ASN A 25 20.99 -1.82 12.64
CA ASN A 25 20.62 -2.91 11.74
C ASN A 25 19.70 -2.47 10.59
N GLU A 26 19.63 -1.17 10.27
CA GLU A 26 18.72 -0.63 9.24
C GLU A 26 19.43 0.35 8.32
N LEU A 27 19.28 0.11 7.01
CA LEU A 27 19.77 0.97 5.94
C LEU A 27 18.58 1.56 5.19
N SER A 28 18.67 2.85 4.85
CA SER A 28 17.74 3.51 3.94
C SER A 28 18.40 3.69 2.59
N PHE A 29 17.69 3.28 1.53
CA PHE A 29 18.13 3.39 0.14
C PHE A 29 17.24 4.37 -0.61
N ALA A 30 17.83 5.17 -1.51
CA ALA A 30 17.09 6.13 -2.34
C ALA A 30 17.51 6.12 -3.83
N SER A 31 17.90 4.95 -4.35
CA SER A 31 18.27 4.80 -5.77
C SER A 31 17.28 3.92 -6.55
N VAL A 32 17.15 4.16 -7.86
CA VAL A 32 16.33 3.34 -8.76
C VAL A 32 16.84 1.91 -8.85
N ALA A 33 18.16 1.70 -8.80
CA ALA A 33 18.77 0.38 -8.78
C ALA A 33 18.34 -0.39 -7.52
N SER A 34 18.46 0.23 -6.34
CA SER A 34 18.04 -0.38 -5.08
C SER A 34 16.55 -0.75 -5.06
N TRP A 35 15.67 0.04 -5.70
CA TRP A 35 14.27 -0.33 -5.82
C TRP A 35 14.07 -1.64 -6.58
N LYS A 36 14.78 -1.82 -7.70
CA LYS A 36 14.72 -3.05 -8.50
C LYS A 36 15.36 -4.23 -7.75
N ASP A 37 16.48 -4.02 -7.08
CA ASP A 37 17.16 -5.07 -6.33
C ASP A 37 16.33 -5.54 -5.13
N ILE A 38 15.57 -4.63 -4.50
CA ILE A 38 14.77 -4.94 -3.30
C ILE A 38 13.39 -5.49 -3.65
N TYR A 39 12.69 -4.87 -4.60
CA TYR A 39 11.28 -5.15 -4.90
C TYR A 39 11.03 -5.76 -6.29
N GLY A 40 12.06 -5.82 -7.13
CA GLY A 40 11.95 -6.33 -8.49
C GLY A 40 11.83 -7.85 -8.55
N HIS A 41 11.71 -8.35 -9.79
CA HIS A 41 11.73 -9.78 -10.04
C HIS A 41 13.10 -10.36 -9.75
N LEU A 42 13.14 -11.42 -8.95
CA LEU A 42 14.37 -12.15 -8.65
C LEU A 42 14.92 -12.78 -9.93
N ALA A 43 16.21 -12.56 -10.19
CA ALA A 43 16.91 -13.31 -11.22
C ALA A 43 17.06 -14.77 -10.79
N SER A 44 17.24 -15.67 -11.77
CA SER A 44 17.48 -17.08 -11.49
C SER A 44 18.65 -17.27 -10.52
N GLY A 45 18.42 -18.00 -9.42
CA GLY A 45 19.43 -18.27 -8.40
C GLY A 45 19.57 -17.22 -7.30
N GLN A 46 18.80 -16.12 -7.32
CA GLN A 46 18.78 -15.15 -6.22
C GLN A 46 17.78 -15.56 -5.12
N LEU A 47 18.18 -15.33 -3.87
CA LEU A 47 17.30 -15.54 -2.72
C LEU A 47 16.35 -14.33 -2.56
N PRO A 48 15.08 -14.57 -2.21
CA PRO A 48 14.14 -13.49 -1.90
C PRO A 48 14.58 -12.70 -0.66
N LEU A 49 14.41 -11.38 -0.70
CA LEU A 49 14.49 -10.57 0.51
C LEU A 49 13.24 -10.82 1.37
N ILE A 50 13.47 -11.39 2.55
CA ILE A 50 12.40 -11.68 3.50
C ILE A 50 11.94 -10.39 4.16
N LYS A 51 10.62 -10.17 4.20
CA LYS A 51 10.02 -9.03 4.88
C LYS A 51 10.46 -9.00 6.36
N SER A 52 10.69 -7.80 6.88
CA SER A 52 11.08 -7.60 8.28
C SER A 52 10.06 -8.19 9.25
N GLN A 53 10.52 -8.55 10.46
CA GLN A 53 9.65 -8.97 11.57
C GLN A 53 8.58 -7.91 11.89
N PHE A 54 8.84 -6.64 11.57
CA PHE A 54 7.84 -5.56 11.66
C PHE A 54 6.48 -5.96 11.05
N TYR A 55 6.45 -6.76 10.00
CA TYR A 55 5.20 -7.16 9.34
C TYR A 55 4.32 -8.12 10.16
N GLU A 56 4.85 -8.73 11.23
CA GLU A 56 4.06 -9.58 12.13
C GLU A 56 2.95 -8.79 12.84
N ILE A 57 3.13 -7.47 13.00
CA ILE A 57 2.10 -6.60 13.59
C ILE A 57 0.78 -6.65 12.82
N TYR A 58 0.82 -6.88 11.50
CA TYR A 58 -0.37 -6.95 10.66
C TYR A 58 -1.18 -8.24 10.87
N GLY A 59 -0.57 -9.29 11.44
CA GLY A 59 -1.28 -10.53 11.78
C GLY A 59 -1.99 -10.49 13.13
N ALA A 60 -1.60 -9.57 14.01
CA ALA A 60 -2.09 -9.52 15.40
C ALA A 60 -3.61 -9.33 15.51
N GLY A 61 -4.23 -8.61 14.57
CA GLY A 61 -5.68 -8.37 14.57
C GLY A 61 -6.53 -9.48 13.97
N PHE A 62 -5.94 -10.37 13.16
CA PHE A 62 -6.69 -11.33 12.32
C PHE A 62 -6.29 -12.79 12.53
N GLY A 63 -5.33 -13.07 13.42
CA GLY A 63 -4.83 -14.42 13.69
C GLY A 63 -4.04 -15.04 12.53
N SER A 64 -3.82 -14.31 11.44
CA SER A 64 -3.08 -14.75 10.26
C SER A 64 -2.52 -13.55 9.49
N LEU A 65 -1.44 -13.77 8.74
CA LEU A 65 -0.87 -12.77 7.82
C LEU A 65 -1.63 -12.81 6.49
N CYS A 66 -1.74 -11.65 5.85
CA CYS A 66 -2.28 -11.54 4.50
C CYS A 66 -1.14 -11.59 3.47
N ILE A 67 -1.48 -11.63 2.18
CA ILE A 67 -0.49 -11.61 1.08
C ILE A 67 0.52 -10.45 1.20
N GLY A 68 0.10 -9.29 1.71
CA GLY A 68 0.97 -8.12 1.89
C GLY A 68 1.96 -8.24 3.05
N SER A 69 1.67 -9.06 4.05
CA SER A 69 2.47 -9.20 5.27
C SER A 69 3.15 -10.57 5.43
N GLU A 70 2.76 -11.57 4.65
CA GLU A 70 3.36 -12.90 4.65
C GLU A 70 4.88 -12.81 4.39
N ARG A 71 5.64 -13.49 5.25
CA ARG A 71 7.12 -13.48 5.28
C ARG A 71 7.69 -14.75 4.67
N ASP A 72 6.95 -15.86 4.72
CA ASP A 72 7.32 -17.13 4.08
C ASP A 72 7.13 -17.00 2.55
N PRO A 73 8.21 -17.12 1.73
CA PRO A 73 8.12 -16.96 0.28
C PRO A 73 7.22 -17.98 -0.41
N ASP A 74 7.15 -19.22 0.10
CA ASP A 74 6.36 -20.29 -0.50
C ASP A 74 4.89 -20.06 -0.23
N ARG A 75 4.53 -19.72 1.03
CA ARG A 75 3.16 -19.35 1.39
C ARG A 75 2.69 -18.10 0.66
N HIS A 76 3.56 -17.08 0.56
CA HIS A 76 3.28 -15.87 -0.20
C HIS A 76 3.02 -16.19 -1.68
N THR A 77 3.81 -17.08 -2.28
CA THR A 77 3.63 -17.52 -3.67
C THR A 77 2.31 -18.24 -3.88
N GLN A 78 1.92 -19.11 -2.94
CA GLN A 78 0.62 -19.77 -2.96
C GLN A 78 -0.54 -18.77 -2.85
N MET A 79 -0.49 -17.84 -1.89
CA MET A 79 -1.50 -16.79 -1.72
C MET A 79 -1.63 -15.94 -3.01
N LYS A 80 -0.49 -15.51 -3.56
CA LYS A 80 -0.44 -14.75 -4.81
C LYS A 80 -1.06 -15.54 -5.96
N LYS A 81 -0.74 -16.82 -6.11
CA LYS A 81 -1.27 -17.67 -7.17
C LYS A 81 -2.79 -17.78 -7.08
N SER A 82 -3.34 -17.94 -5.87
CA SER A 82 -4.79 -18.01 -5.65
C SER A 82 -5.50 -16.67 -5.90
N LEU A 83 -4.84 -15.55 -5.59
CA LEU A 83 -5.43 -14.20 -5.70
C LEU A 83 -5.30 -13.60 -7.11
N SER A 84 -4.24 -13.93 -7.85
CA SER A 84 -3.92 -13.32 -9.15
C SER A 84 -5.06 -13.35 -10.18
N PRO A 85 -5.88 -14.43 -10.30
CA PRO A 85 -6.99 -14.45 -11.26
C PRO A 85 -8.01 -13.34 -11.05
N ALA A 86 -8.29 -12.96 -9.79
CA ALA A 86 -9.23 -11.89 -9.46
C ALA A 86 -8.77 -10.50 -9.95
N PHE A 87 -7.48 -10.35 -10.26
CA PHE A 87 -6.87 -9.13 -10.80
C PHE A 87 -6.49 -9.28 -12.28
N SER A 88 -7.05 -10.26 -12.99
CA SER A 88 -6.86 -10.40 -14.43
C SER A 88 -7.56 -9.27 -15.20
N PRO A 89 -7.11 -8.89 -16.42
CA PRO A 89 -7.78 -7.86 -17.21
C PRO A 89 -9.26 -8.15 -17.45
N ARG A 90 -9.63 -9.43 -17.59
CA ARG A 90 -11.03 -9.86 -17.73
C ARG A 90 -11.81 -9.60 -16.44
N SER A 91 -11.30 -10.04 -15.29
CA SER A 91 -11.96 -9.80 -14.00
C SER A 91 -12.08 -8.33 -13.66
N LEU A 92 -11.07 -7.52 -13.98
CA LEU A 92 -11.12 -6.06 -13.82
C LEU A 92 -12.21 -5.42 -14.69
N LYS A 93 -12.37 -5.91 -15.93
CA LYS A 93 -13.47 -5.49 -16.80
C LYS A 93 -14.84 -5.91 -16.24
N ASP A 94 -14.94 -7.13 -15.74
CA ASP A 94 -16.18 -7.63 -15.13
C ASP A 94 -16.56 -6.82 -13.87
N GLN A 95 -15.58 -6.27 -13.14
CA GLN A 95 -15.76 -5.39 -11.98
C GLN A 95 -16.09 -3.93 -12.33
N GLU A 96 -15.99 -3.52 -13.60
CA GLU A 96 -16.21 -2.13 -14.04
C GLU A 96 -17.55 -1.58 -13.56
N VAL A 97 -18.61 -2.37 -13.65
CA VAL A 97 -19.96 -1.96 -13.24
C VAL A 97 -20.02 -1.58 -11.75
N ILE A 98 -19.37 -2.37 -10.89
CA ILE A 98 -19.36 -2.14 -9.44
C ILE A 98 -18.60 -0.85 -9.12
N VAL A 99 -17.41 -0.69 -9.73
CA VAL A 99 -16.57 0.50 -9.53
C VAL A 99 -17.30 1.75 -10.01
N SER A 100 -17.87 1.72 -11.21
CA SER A 100 -18.62 2.84 -11.78
C SER A 100 -19.81 3.24 -10.90
N GLN A 101 -20.57 2.28 -10.37
CA GLN A 101 -21.66 2.58 -9.45
C GLN A 101 -21.18 3.27 -8.15
N CYS A 102 -20.05 2.85 -7.59
CA CYS A 102 -19.45 3.54 -6.45
C CYS A 102 -19.01 4.97 -6.84
N VAL A 103 -18.40 5.15 -8.02
CA VAL A 103 -18.02 6.45 -8.58
C VAL A 103 -19.22 7.37 -8.71
N ASP A 104 -20.29 6.90 -9.35
CA ASP A 104 -21.51 7.66 -9.59
C ASP A 104 -22.16 8.09 -8.27
N ARG A 105 -22.27 7.16 -7.31
CA ARG A 105 -22.78 7.47 -5.96
C ARG A 105 -21.97 8.57 -5.29
N PHE A 106 -20.65 8.51 -5.39
CA PHE A 106 -19.81 9.54 -4.81
C PHE A 106 -19.98 10.89 -5.45
N VAL A 107 -19.92 10.94 -6.78
CA VAL A 107 -20.03 12.18 -7.56
C VAL A 107 -21.41 12.82 -7.33
N SER A 108 -22.46 12.03 -7.16
CA SER A 108 -23.80 12.55 -6.89
C SER A 108 -23.94 13.32 -5.56
N ARG A 109 -23.04 13.08 -4.59
CA ARG A 109 -23.13 13.68 -3.25
C ARG A 109 -21.95 14.58 -2.91
N VAL A 110 -20.78 14.34 -3.50
CA VAL A 110 -19.56 15.09 -3.16
C VAL A 110 -19.80 16.58 -3.36
N GLY A 111 -19.56 17.36 -2.30
CA GLY A 111 -19.82 18.80 -2.35
C GLY A 111 -21.24 19.22 -1.98
N GLU A 112 -22.08 18.31 -1.47
CA GLU A 112 -23.34 18.67 -0.82
C GLU A 112 -23.11 19.81 0.21
N PRO A 113 -23.98 20.84 0.24
CA PRO A 113 -23.76 22.03 1.04
C PRO A 113 -23.69 21.69 2.52
N GLU A 114 -22.58 22.05 3.15
CA GLU A 114 -22.45 22.00 4.61
C GLU A 114 -22.68 23.41 5.17
N PRO A 115 -23.58 23.59 6.17
CA PRO A 115 -23.79 24.88 6.79
C PRO A 115 -22.46 25.47 7.29
N ASN A 116 -22.16 26.70 6.89
CA ASN A 116 -20.94 27.44 7.26
C ASN A 116 -19.61 26.85 6.72
N ALA A 117 -19.64 26.04 5.67
CA ALA A 117 -18.41 25.55 5.06
C ALA A 117 -17.79 26.58 4.09
N GLU A 118 -16.56 27.00 4.36
CA GLU A 118 -15.73 27.83 3.45
C GLU A 118 -15.03 27.01 2.36
N GLY A 119 -15.21 25.68 2.36
CA GLY A 119 -14.59 24.79 1.38
C GLY A 119 -14.93 23.31 1.62
N LEU A 120 -14.42 22.45 0.73
CA LEU A 120 -14.74 21.02 0.71
C LEU A 120 -13.74 20.21 1.55
N ASN A 121 -14.18 19.56 2.62
CA ASN A 121 -13.34 18.65 3.39
C ASN A 121 -13.20 17.29 2.69
N MET A 122 -12.20 17.17 1.81
CA MET A 122 -11.95 15.92 1.08
C MET A 122 -11.62 14.72 1.98
N THR A 123 -11.09 14.93 3.20
CA THR A 123 -10.85 13.81 4.13
C THR A 123 -12.14 13.17 4.59
N LYS A 124 -13.21 13.97 4.79
CA LYS A 124 -14.54 13.46 5.12
C LYS A 124 -15.13 12.70 3.94
N TRP A 125 -15.06 13.29 2.75
CA TRP A 125 -15.61 12.69 1.52
C TRP A 125 -14.92 11.39 1.12
N THR A 126 -13.59 11.29 1.22
CA THR A 126 -12.88 10.03 0.94
C THR A 126 -13.15 8.96 1.99
N LYS A 127 -13.36 9.32 3.26
CA LYS A 127 -13.82 8.36 4.28
C LYS A 127 -15.20 7.83 3.98
N TRP A 128 -16.12 8.71 3.56
CA TRP A 128 -17.46 8.29 3.15
C TRP A 128 -17.43 7.40 1.89
N TRP A 129 -16.59 7.73 0.90
CA TRP A 129 -16.30 6.86 -0.25
C TRP A 129 -15.93 5.43 0.19
N HIS A 130 -15.05 5.30 1.18
CA HIS A 130 -14.66 3.99 1.70
C HIS A 130 -15.84 3.24 2.33
N SER A 131 -16.75 3.93 3.02
CA SER A 131 -17.96 3.33 3.60
C SER A 131 -18.88 2.76 2.51
N ILE A 132 -19.21 3.55 1.47
CA ILE A 132 -20.12 3.10 0.40
C ILE A 132 -19.53 1.95 -0.42
N SER A 133 -18.20 1.87 -0.53
CA SER A 133 -17.51 0.77 -1.22
C SER A 133 -17.50 -0.53 -0.43
N SER A 134 -17.80 -0.49 0.87
CA SER A 134 -17.81 -1.66 1.76
C SER A 134 -19.20 -2.29 1.98
N GLU A 135 -20.25 -1.63 1.48
CA GLU A 135 -21.66 -2.04 1.63
C GLU A 135 -22.21 -2.82 0.41
N ASN A 136 -21.42 -2.95 -0.66
CA ASN A 136 -21.71 -3.76 -1.85
C ASN A 136 -20.94 -5.08 -1.80
#